data_AF-A0A1V4ATD7-F1
#
_entry.id   AF-A0A1V4ATD7-F1
#
_cell.length_a   1.000
_cell.length_b   1.000
_cell.length_c   1.000
_cell.angle_alpha   90.00
_cell.angle_beta   90.00
_cell.angle_gamma   90.00
#
_symmetry.space_group_name_H-M   'P 1'
#
loop_
_entity.id
_entity.type
_entity.pdbx_description
1 polymer ?
#
loop_
_entity_poly.entity_id
_entity_poly.type
_entity_poly.pdbx_seq_one_letter_code
_entity_poly.pdbx_strand_id
1 'polypeptide(L)'
;MTKHLFLFAIAPVQSFIEQARKTQDLYAGSFLLSHLCRTAGRKMKTDYRGDIIFPDIENKSIPNRFVAIVDAKGDKLKEIGDDLQQAVEEEFKRIANSIITKLETSKANGFDEQISSYFTINWLFLPYNEKDYKRCYSEIESFMGAMKTVRAFQQLPDSEKGRKCSICGERNVKFYRMTEKEKKRCGC
;
A
#
# COMPACT_ATOMS: atom_id res chain seq x y z
N MET A 1 -29.47 4.30 -12.31
CA MET A 1 -28.29 3.92 -11.50
C MET A 1 -27.09 4.72 -12.02
N THR A 2 -26.13 5.13 -11.19
CA THR A 2 -24.98 5.96 -11.65
C THR A 2 -23.72 5.17 -11.42
N LYS A 3 -23.13 4.70 -12.52
CA LYS A 3 -21.87 3.96 -12.48
C LYS A 3 -20.72 4.95 -12.29
N HIS A 4 -19.69 4.51 -11.60
CA HIS A 4 -18.45 5.24 -11.41
C HIS A 4 -17.27 4.38 -11.83
N LEU A 5 -16.30 5.00 -12.50
CA LEU A 5 -15.00 4.44 -12.77
C LEU A 5 -14.16 4.65 -11.51
N PHE A 6 -13.60 3.57 -11.01
CA PHE A 6 -12.80 3.52 -9.81
C PHE A 6 -11.37 3.19 -10.18
N LEU A 7 -10.40 3.93 -9.65
CA LEU A 7 -8.98 3.63 -9.81
C LEU A 7 -8.33 3.57 -8.43
N PHE A 8 -7.72 2.44 -8.13
CA PHE A 8 -6.99 2.17 -6.89
C PHE A 8 -5.51 1.97 -7.19
N ALA A 9 -4.63 2.53 -6.37
CA ALA A 9 -3.19 2.38 -6.52
C ALA A 9 -2.46 2.40 -5.17
N ILE A 10 -1.51 1.48 -5.00
CA ILE A 10 -0.59 1.43 -3.87
C ILE A 10 0.69 2.19 -4.24
N ALA A 11 1.16 3.06 -3.36
CA ALA A 11 2.40 3.81 -3.49
C ALA A 11 3.22 3.74 -2.18
N PRO A 12 4.53 3.97 -2.18
CA PRO A 12 5.39 4.16 -3.35
C PRO A 12 5.75 2.81 -4.01
N VAL A 13 5.88 2.80 -5.33
CA VAL A 13 6.27 1.60 -6.09
C VAL A 13 7.76 1.63 -6.41
N GLN A 14 8.21 2.73 -7.00
CA GLN A 14 9.56 2.84 -7.54
C GLN A 14 10.60 2.81 -6.42
N SER A 15 10.47 3.66 -5.39
CA SER A 15 11.39 3.61 -4.24
C SER A 15 11.32 2.31 -3.46
N PHE A 16 10.19 1.59 -3.48
CA PHE A 16 10.08 0.28 -2.83
C PHE A 16 10.88 -0.81 -3.56
N ILE A 17 10.82 -0.79 -4.89
CA ILE A 17 11.46 -1.78 -5.76
C ILE A 17 12.96 -1.45 -5.91
N GLU A 18 13.33 -0.18 -6.02
CA GLU A 18 14.73 0.28 -6.18
C GLU A 18 15.60 0.03 -4.95
N GLN A 19 15.00 -0.04 -3.75
CA GLN A 19 15.72 -0.33 -2.51
C GLN A 19 16.15 -1.81 -2.38
N ALA A 20 15.72 -2.68 -3.31
CA ALA A 20 16.11 -4.09 -3.33
C ALA A 20 17.61 -4.25 -3.62
N ARG A 21 18.34 -4.94 -2.73
CA ARG A 21 19.79 -5.19 -2.91
C ARG A 21 20.10 -6.53 -3.57
N LYS A 22 19.12 -7.43 -3.63
CA LYS A 22 19.20 -8.73 -4.30
C LYS A 22 17.97 -8.96 -5.17
N THR A 23 18.10 -9.80 -6.19
CA THR A 23 16.97 -10.21 -7.06
C THR A 23 15.83 -10.85 -6.28
N GLN A 24 16.15 -11.55 -5.18
CA GLN A 24 15.14 -12.12 -4.29
C GLN A 24 14.32 -11.03 -3.57
N ASP A 25 14.96 -9.94 -3.13
CA ASP A 25 14.29 -8.80 -2.50
C ASP A 25 13.36 -8.10 -3.51
N LEU A 26 13.83 -7.96 -4.76
CA LEU A 26 13.07 -7.40 -5.87
C LEU A 26 11.78 -8.21 -6.12
N TYR A 27 11.93 -9.54 -6.22
CA TYR A 27 10.80 -10.44 -6.42
C TYR A 27 9.83 -10.39 -5.23
N ALA A 28 10.34 -10.43 -3.99
CA ALA A 28 9.50 -10.37 -2.79
C ALA A 28 8.72 -9.05 -2.70
N GLY A 29 9.35 -7.92 -3.06
CA GLY A 29 8.69 -6.63 -3.11
C GLY A 29 7.57 -6.58 -4.15
N SER A 30 7.85 -7.01 -5.38
CA SER A 30 6.83 -7.08 -6.44
C SER A 30 5.68 -8.01 -6.07
N PHE A 31 5.99 -9.16 -5.48
CA PHE A 31 4.99 -10.12 -5.00
C PHE A 31 4.11 -9.52 -3.90
N LEU A 32 4.70 -8.81 -2.93
CA LEU A 32 3.94 -8.17 -1.86
C LEU A 32 2.97 -7.12 -2.42
N LEU A 33 3.43 -6.24 -3.31
CA LEU A 33 2.56 -5.23 -3.94
C LEU A 33 1.42 -5.89 -4.74
N SER A 34 1.73 -6.95 -5.48
CA SER A 34 0.74 -7.71 -6.23
C SER A 34 -0.28 -8.36 -5.29
N HIS A 35 0.15 -8.91 -4.16
CA HIS A 35 -0.72 -9.53 -3.16
C HIS A 35 -1.64 -8.51 -2.50
N LEU A 36 -1.11 -7.38 -2.04
CA LEU A 36 -1.91 -6.32 -1.41
C LEU A 36 -2.93 -5.72 -2.39
N CYS A 37 -2.53 -5.48 -3.64
CA CYS A 37 -3.44 -5.04 -4.68
C CYS A 37 -4.56 -6.07 -4.93
N ARG A 38 -4.22 -7.37 -4.92
CA ARG A 38 -5.19 -8.46 -5.10
C ARG A 38 -6.16 -8.54 -3.93
N THR A 39 -5.73 -8.27 -2.70
CA THR A 39 -6.61 -8.20 -1.53
C THR A 39 -7.73 -7.17 -1.73
N ALA A 40 -7.37 -5.94 -2.12
CA ALA A 40 -8.37 -4.91 -2.43
C ALA A 40 -9.23 -5.29 -3.65
N GLY A 41 -8.64 -5.80 -4.73
CA GLY A 41 -9.39 -6.20 -5.92
C GLY A 41 -10.41 -7.32 -5.64
N ARG A 42 -10.02 -8.34 -4.87
CA ARG A 42 -10.94 -9.42 -4.47
C ARG A 42 -12.09 -8.90 -3.61
N LYS A 43 -11.80 -8.02 -2.65
CA LYS A 43 -12.81 -7.39 -1.81
C LYS A 43 -13.78 -6.53 -2.64
N MET A 44 -13.26 -5.75 -3.60
CA MET A 44 -14.07 -4.99 -4.56
C MET A 44 -15.04 -5.90 -5.34
N LYS A 45 -14.55 -7.04 -5.83
CA LYS A 45 -15.36 -8.00 -6.59
C LYS A 45 -16.40 -8.71 -5.73
N THR A 46 -16.03 -9.17 -4.54
CA THR A 46 -16.89 -9.99 -3.67
C THR A 46 -17.94 -9.15 -2.93
N ASP A 47 -17.51 -8.07 -2.28
CA ASP A 47 -18.37 -7.33 -1.34
C ASP A 47 -19.19 -6.27 -2.07
N TYR A 48 -18.61 -5.64 -3.09
CA TYR A 48 -19.19 -4.50 -3.80
C TYR A 48 -19.61 -4.81 -5.23
N ARG A 49 -19.37 -6.03 -5.70
CA ARG A 49 -19.70 -6.47 -7.08
C ARG A 49 -19.12 -5.54 -8.15
N GLY A 50 -17.97 -4.93 -7.87
CA GLY A 50 -17.27 -4.08 -8.82
C GLY A 50 -16.74 -4.91 -10.00
N ASP A 51 -16.94 -4.40 -11.21
CA ASP A 51 -16.47 -5.02 -12.44
C ASP A 51 -15.03 -4.56 -12.73
N ILE A 52 -14.05 -5.43 -12.50
CA ILE A 52 -12.64 -5.09 -12.66
C ILE A 52 -12.26 -5.13 -14.13
N ILE A 53 -11.95 -3.95 -14.68
CA ILE A 53 -11.54 -3.78 -16.08
C ILE A 53 -10.07 -4.13 -16.28
N PHE A 54 -9.23 -3.76 -15.31
CA PHE A 54 -7.79 -3.97 -15.37
C PHE A 54 -7.22 -4.03 -13.95
N PRO A 55 -6.22 -4.88 -13.66
CA PRO A 55 -5.82 -6.06 -14.40
C PRO A 55 -6.80 -7.21 -14.14
N ASP A 56 -6.62 -8.35 -14.81
CA ASP A 56 -7.22 -9.60 -14.34
C ASP A 56 -6.55 -10.02 -13.02
N ILE A 57 -7.33 -10.00 -11.93
CA ILE A 57 -6.86 -10.25 -10.56
C ILE A 57 -6.47 -11.71 -10.30
N GLU A 58 -6.91 -12.64 -11.14
CA GLU A 58 -6.56 -14.06 -11.01
C GLU A 58 -5.20 -14.39 -11.65
N ASN A 59 -4.60 -13.45 -12.38
CA ASN A 59 -3.23 -13.61 -12.85
C ASN A 59 -2.24 -13.74 -11.69
N LYS A 60 -1.17 -14.51 -11.95
CA LYS A 60 -0.10 -14.77 -10.95
C LYS A 60 0.55 -13.48 -10.46
N SER A 61 0.82 -12.55 -11.38
CA SER A 61 1.43 -11.26 -11.10
C SER A 61 0.50 -10.16 -11.60
N ILE A 62 0.16 -9.23 -10.71
CA ILE A 62 -0.64 -8.05 -11.05
C ILE A 62 0.09 -6.78 -10.65
N PRO A 63 -0.11 -5.66 -11.37
CA PRO A 63 0.40 -4.37 -10.98
C PRO A 63 -0.14 -3.93 -9.60
N ASN A 64 0.50 -2.91 -9.04
CA ASN A 64 0.13 -2.24 -7.79
C ASN A 64 -1.13 -1.36 -7.92
N ARG A 65 -1.92 -1.52 -8.98
CA ARG A 65 -3.11 -0.73 -9.26
C ARG A 65 -4.17 -1.58 -9.95
N PHE A 66 -5.42 -1.18 -9.80
CA PHE A 66 -6.52 -1.73 -10.58
C PHE A 66 -7.60 -0.68 -10.85
N VAL A 67 -8.39 -0.94 -11.88
CA VAL A 67 -9.50 -0.12 -12.34
C VAL A 67 -10.75 -0.97 -12.36
N ALA A 68 -11.84 -0.45 -11.80
CA ALA A 68 -13.13 -1.13 -11.75
C ALA A 68 -14.29 -0.19 -12.08
N ILE A 69 -15.43 -0.75 -12.48
CA ILE A 69 -16.70 -0.04 -12.56
C ILE A 69 -17.54 -0.43 -11.35
N VAL A 70 -18.08 0.56 -10.67
CA VAL A 70 -18.88 0.36 -9.45
C VAL A 70 -20.22 1.08 -9.58
N ASP A 71 -21.30 0.43 -9.18
CA ASP A 71 -22.63 1.04 -9.13
C ASP A 71 -22.95 1.49 -7.69
N ALA A 72 -22.51 2.70 -7.35
CA ALA A 72 -22.70 3.32 -6.04
C ALA A 72 -22.82 4.84 -6.19
N LYS A 73 -23.32 5.52 -5.16
CA LYS A 73 -23.53 6.97 -5.16
C LYS A 73 -23.31 7.58 -3.78
N GLY A 74 -22.99 8.86 -3.76
CA GLY A 74 -22.87 9.65 -2.53
C GLY A 74 -21.82 9.08 -1.59
N ASP A 75 -22.12 9.07 -0.29
CA ASP A 75 -21.19 8.67 0.76
C ASP A 75 -20.71 7.22 0.65
N LYS A 76 -21.49 6.34 0.00
CA LYS A 76 -21.10 4.94 -0.26
C LYS A 76 -19.82 4.82 -1.06
N LEU A 77 -19.52 5.76 -1.96
CA LEU A 77 -18.27 5.72 -2.72
C LEU A 77 -17.06 5.87 -1.79
N LYS A 78 -17.16 6.80 -0.83
CA LYS A 78 -16.12 7.02 0.16
C LYS A 78 -15.99 5.80 1.09
N GLU A 79 -17.11 5.26 1.56
CA GLU A 79 -17.13 4.03 2.38
C GLU A 79 -16.42 2.86 1.70
N ILE A 80 -16.66 2.64 0.40
CA ILE A 80 -15.99 1.60 -0.38
C ILE A 80 -14.48 1.85 -0.44
N GLY A 81 -14.07 3.09 -0.73
CA GLY A 81 -12.66 3.45 -0.78
C GLY A 81 -11.94 3.24 0.55
N ASP A 82 -12.56 3.70 1.64
CA ASP A 82 -12.05 3.58 3.01
C ASP A 82 -11.93 2.10 3.43
N ASP A 83 -12.95 1.28 3.17
CA ASP A 83 -12.95 -0.16 3.53
C ASP A 83 -11.90 -0.95 2.73
N LEU A 84 -11.72 -0.64 1.44
CA LEU A 84 -10.64 -1.24 0.64
C LEU A 84 -9.25 -0.85 1.13
N GLN A 85 -9.07 0.41 1.51
CA GLN A 85 -7.82 0.87 2.10
C GLN A 85 -7.54 0.16 3.42
N GLN A 86 -8.53 0.10 4.31
CA GLN A 86 -8.42 -0.57 5.60
C GLN A 86 -8.05 -2.05 5.43
N ALA A 87 -8.69 -2.76 4.50
CA ALA A 87 -8.38 -4.17 4.24
C ALA A 87 -6.92 -4.40 3.81
N VAL A 88 -6.34 -3.49 3.03
CA VAL A 88 -4.92 -3.56 2.63
C VAL A 88 -3.98 -3.26 3.80
N GLU A 89 -4.30 -2.25 4.60
CA GLU A 89 -3.51 -1.90 5.78
C GLU A 89 -3.51 -3.03 6.82
N GLU A 90 -4.67 -3.65 7.06
CA GLU A 90 -4.82 -4.80 7.95
C GLU A 90 -4.07 -6.03 7.44
N GLU A 91 -4.15 -6.32 6.14
CA GLU A 91 -3.41 -7.43 5.55
C GLU A 91 -1.90 -7.24 5.67
N PHE A 92 -1.41 -6.01 5.44
CA PHE A 92 0.01 -5.71 5.59
C PHE A 92 0.46 -5.85 7.05
N LYS A 93 -0.33 -5.33 8.01
CA LYS A 93 -0.09 -5.52 9.45
C LYS A 93 -0.10 -7.00 9.83
N ARG A 94 -1.02 -7.80 9.30
CA ARG A 94 -1.10 -9.24 9.55
C ARG A 94 0.15 -9.96 9.07
N ILE A 95 0.62 -9.66 7.86
CA ILE A 95 1.88 -10.22 7.32
C ILE A 95 3.04 -9.86 8.24
N ALA A 96 3.17 -8.58 8.61
CA ALA A 96 4.24 -8.11 9.49
C ALA A 96 4.22 -8.80 10.87
N ASN A 97 3.05 -8.91 11.51
CA ASN A 97 2.88 -9.61 12.78
C ASN A 97 3.22 -11.10 12.67
N SER A 98 2.86 -11.75 11.57
CA SER A 98 3.18 -13.18 11.37
C SER A 98 4.68 -13.44 11.34
N ILE A 99 5.49 -12.47 10.88
CA ILE A 99 6.95 -12.57 10.87
C ILE A 99 7.49 -12.49 12.31
N ILE A 100 6.94 -11.58 13.14
CA ILE A 100 7.32 -11.46 14.55
C ILE A 100 7.06 -12.78 15.31
N THR A 101 5.89 -13.39 15.09
CA THR A 101 5.56 -14.68 15.68
C THR A 101 6.51 -15.79 15.20
N LYS A 102 6.79 -15.87 13.89
CA LYS A 102 7.69 -16.90 13.33
C LYS A 102 9.13 -16.78 13.78
N LEU A 103 9.59 -15.55 14.06
CA LEU A 103 10.92 -15.28 14.57
C LEU A 103 11.02 -15.38 16.11
N GLU A 104 9.91 -15.74 16.78
CA GLU A 104 9.82 -15.87 18.24
C GLU A 104 10.35 -14.62 18.97
N THR A 105 10.05 -13.44 18.42
CA THR A 105 10.55 -12.16 18.93
C THR A 105 9.41 -11.25 19.35
N SER A 106 9.75 -10.16 20.06
CA SER A 106 8.79 -9.13 20.45
C SER A 106 8.83 -7.96 19.47
N LYS A 107 7.73 -7.20 19.41
CA LYS A 107 7.69 -5.97 18.60
C LYS A 107 8.63 -4.92 19.21
N ALA A 108 9.57 -4.45 18.42
CA ALA A 108 10.39 -3.31 18.79
C ALA A 108 9.56 -2.01 18.80
N ASN A 109 10.00 -1.01 19.57
CA ASN A 109 9.34 0.29 19.64
C ASN A 109 9.35 0.99 18.26
N GLY A 110 8.20 1.52 17.82
CA GLY A 110 8.05 2.13 16.52
C GLY A 110 7.79 1.14 15.37
N PHE A 111 7.59 -0.15 15.66
CA PHE A 111 7.34 -1.18 14.65
C PHE A 111 5.99 -0.95 13.96
N ASP A 112 4.91 -0.85 14.73
CA ASP A 112 3.55 -0.74 14.19
C ASP A 112 3.37 0.59 13.42
N GLU A 113 4.04 1.66 13.86
CA GLU A 113 4.07 2.96 13.20
C GLU A 113 4.79 2.88 11.84
N GLN A 114 5.94 2.19 11.77
CA GLN A 114 6.64 1.98 10.50
C GLN A 114 5.83 1.14 9.51
N ILE A 115 5.13 0.10 10.00
CA ILE A 115 4.25 -0.73 9.15
C ILE A 115 3.06 0.09 8.65
N SER A 116 2.39 0.82 9.54
CA SER A 116 1.17 1.57 9.19
C SER A 116 1.43 2.76 8.26
N SER A 117 2.62 3.35 8.32
CA SER A 117 2.99 4.51 7.47
C SER A 117 3.75 4.12 6.20
N TYR A 118 3.99 2.83 5.97
CA TYR A 118 4.88 2.40 4.88
C TYR A 118 4.29 2.69 3.49
N PHE A 119 3.07 2.20 3.27
CA PHE A 119 2.35 2.33 2.02
C PHE A 119 1.30 3.42 2.14
N THR A 120 1.18 4.20 1.08
CA THR A 120 0.09 5.14 0.86
C THR A 120 -0.86 4.52 -0.16
N ILE A 121 -2.10 4.33 0.24
CA ILE A 121 -3.16 3.85 -0.62
C ILE A 121 -3.87 5.07 -1.23
N ASN A 122 -3.95 5.12 -2.55
CA ASN A 122 -4.65 6.17 -3.27
C ASN A 122 -5.80 5.57 -4.05
N TRP A 123 -6.95 6.21 -3.96
CA TRP A 123 -8.13 5.80 -4.70
C TRP A 123 -9.00 7.01 -5.04
N LEU A 124 -9.70 6.95 -6.16
CA LEU A 124 -10.71 7.93 -6.52
C LEU A 124 -11.81 7.31 -7.39
N PHE A 125 -12.94 8.01 -7.44
CA PHE A 125 -14.09 7.67 -8.27
C PHE A 125 -14.37 8.81 -9.24
N LEU A 126 -14.69 8.46 -10.49
CA LEU A 126 -15.13 9.40 -11.53
C LEU A 126 -16.48 8.92 -12.08
N PRO A 127 -17.47 9.79 -12.34
CA PRO A 127 -18.68 9.39 -13.04
C PRO A 127 -18.37 8.66 -14.35
N TYR A 128 -18.97 7.49 -14.55
CA TYR A 128 -18.68 6.63 -15.70
C TYR A 128 -19.75 6.76 -16.78
N ASN A 129 -19.31 7.09 -17.99
CA ASN A 129 -20.11 7.02 -19.20
C ASN A 129 -19.53 5.98 -20.16
N GLU A 130 -20.29 4.91 -20.40
CA GLU A 130 -19.88 3.80 -21.26
C GLU A 130 -19.61 4.24 -22.71
N LYS A 131 -20.31 5.28 -23.19
CA LYS A 131 -20.10 5.83 -24.55
C LYS A 131 -18.78 6.60 -24.68
N ASP A 132 -18.12 6.95 -23.57
CA ASP A 132 -16.91 7.77 -23.56
C ASP A 132 -15.85 7.22 -22.58
N TYR A 133 -15.69 5.89 -22.56
CA TYR A 133 -14.71 5.20 -21.70
C TYR A 133 -13.30 5.79 -21.84
N LYS A 134 -12.86 6.09 -23.07
CA LYS A 134 -11.50 6.60 -23.34
C LYS A 134 -11.25 7.92 -22.62
N ARG A 135 -12.22 8.83 -22.61
CA ARG A 135 -12.12 10.10 -21.90
C ARG A 135 -12.14 9.88 -20.40
N CYS A 136 -13.11 9.11 -19.88
CA CYS A 136 -13.20 8.80 -18.45
C CYS A 136 -11.88 8.18 -17.92
N TYR A 137 -11.29 7.25 -18.68
CA TYR A 137 -10.03 6.61 -18.33
C TYR A 137 -8.84 7.59 -18.34
N SER A 138 -8.77 8.45 -19.36
CA SER A 138 -7.69 9.46 -19.45
C SER A 138 -7.80 10.48 -18.30
N GLU A 139 -9.02 10.86 -17.93
CA GLU A 139 -9.31 11.82 -16.87
C GLU A 139 -9.00 11.25 -15.48
N ILE A 140 -9.44 10.01 -15.18
CA ILE A 140 -9.17 9.39 -13.89
C ILE A 140 -7.66 9.14 -13.68
N GLU A 141 -6.93 8.79 -14.73
CA GLU A 141 -5.47 8.64 -14.68
C GLU A 141 -4.78 9.98 -14.43
N SER A 142 -5.25 11.06 -15.08
CA SER A 142 -4.75 12.42 -14.84
C SER A 142 -4.94 12.85 -13.39
N PHE A 143 -6.14 12.63 -12.82
CA PHE A 143 -6.43 12.94 -11.42
C PHE A 143 -5.61 12.09 -10.45
N MET A 144 -5.41 10.80 -10.74
CA MET A 144 -4.52 9.96 -9.95
C MET A 144 -3.07 10.46 -9.98
N GLY A 145 -2.60 10.93 -11.14
CA GLY A 145 -1.28 11.56 -11.28
C GLY A 145 -1.17 12.85 -10.44
N ALA A 146 -2.19 13.68 -10.47
CA ALA A 146 -2.25 14.90 -9.66
C ALA A 146 -2.24 14.58 -8.16
N MET A 147 -3.06 13.63 -7.70
CA MET A 147 -3.09 13.17 -6.31
C MET A 147 -1.72 12.70 -5.82
N LYS A 148 -0.99 11.93 -6.65
CA LYS A 148 0.37 11.47 -6.32
C LYS A 148 1.37 12.61 -6.20
N THR A 149 1.17 13.71 -6.94
CA THR A 149 2.06 14.88 -6.95
C THR A 149 1.80 15.81 -5.76
N VAL A 150 0.55 15.96 -5.36
CA VAL A 150 0.13 16.83 -4.23
C VAL A 150 0.58 16.27 -2.87
N ARG A 151 1.14 15.06 -2.83
CA ARG A 151 1.59 14.40 -1.59
C ARG A 151 2.43 15.37 -0.76
N ALA A 152 1.85 15.80 0.36
CA ALA A 152 2.56 16.61 1.34
C ALA A 152 3.79 15.83 1.78
N PHE A 153 4.95 16.48 1.73
CA PHE A 153 6.17 15.89 2.26
C PHE A 153 5.95 15.56 3.74
N GLN A 154 5.81 14.27 4.04
CA GLN A 154 5.76 13.81 5.42
C GLN A 154 7.19 13.63 5.89
N GLN A 155 7.66 14.59 6.69
CA GLN A 155 8.91 14.42 7.40
C GLN A 155 8.79 13.20 8.31
N LEU A 156 9.76 12.28 8.21
CA LEU A 156 9.81 11.15 9.14
C LEU A 156 9.87 11.69 10.58
N PRO A 157 9.09 11.11 11.52
CA PRO A 157 9.03 11.61 12.88
C PRO A 157 10.40 11.54 13.56
N ASP A 158 10.59 12.32 14.61
CA ASP A 158 11.84 12.36 15.39
C ASP A 158 12.26 10.98 15.94
N SER A 159 11.32 10.05 16.09
CA SER A 159 11.57 8.65 16.42
C SER A 159 12.39 7.89 15.35
N GLU A 160 12.61 8.49 14.18
CA GLU A 160 13.42 7.99 13.08
C GLU A 160 14.83 8.60 13.01
N LYS A 161 15.32 9.27 14.07
CA LYS A 161 16.69 9.87 14.14
C LYS A 161 17.82 8.88 14.54
N GLY A 162 17.63 7.58 14.35
CA GLY A 162 18.49 6.51 14.88
C GLY A 162 19.34 5.81 13.82
N ARG A 163 19.86 4.64 14.18
CA ARG A 163 20.61 3.77 13.25
C ARG A 163 19.71 3.41 12.07
N LYS A 164 20.21 3.59 10.85
CA LYS A 164 19.43 3.35 9.62
C LYS A 164 19.41 1.89 9.20
N CYS A 165 18.30 1.51 8.58
CA CYS A 165 18.16 0.26 7.86
C CYS A 165 19.22 0.19 6.79
N SER A 166 19.96 -0.92 6.75
CA SER A 166 21.02 -1.09 5.77
C SER A 166 20.45 -1.22 4.35
N ILE A 167 19.22 -1.71 4.19
CA ILE A 167 18.56 -1.94 2.89
C ILE A 167 18.03 -0.63 2.33
N CYS A 168 17.09 0.03 3.01
CA CYS A 168 16.44 1.23 2.48
C CYS A 168 17.18 2.54 2.77
N GLY A 169 18.05 2.59 3.78
CA GLY A 169 18.78 3.82 4.17
C GLY A 169 17.94 4.95 4.79
N GLU A 170 16.62 4.92 4.62
CA GLU A 170 15.72 5.99 5.06
C GLU A 170 15.24 5.81 6.50
N ARG A 171 14.69 4.63 6.80
CA ARG A 171 14.04 4.30 8.08
C ARG A 171 15.03 3.74 9.10
N ASN A 172 14.74 3.92 10.38
CA ASN A 172 15.48 3.32 11.48
C ASN A 172 15.39 1.80 11.44
N VAL A 173 16.51 1.13 11.67
CA VAL A 173 16.53 -0.31 11.92
C VAL A 173 15.89 -0.57 13.29
N LYS A 174 14.92 -1.47 13.32
CA LYS A 174 14.21 -1.85 14.56
C LYS A 174 14.75 -3.14 15.18
N PHE A 175 15.23 -4.05 14.35
CA PHE A 175 15.82 -5.32 14.76
C PHE A 175 17.31 -5.33 14.43
N TYR A 176 18.15 -5.18 15.45
CA TYR A 176 19.60 -5.23 15.31
C TYR A 176 20.27 -5.63 16.63
N ARG A 177 21.50 -6.14 16.54
CA ARG A 177 22.33 -6.39 17.71
C ARG A 177 22.83 -5.06 18.28
N MET A 178 22.43 -4.75 19.52
CA MET A 178 22.91 -3.57 20.24
C MET A 178 24.41 -3.67 20.53
N THR A 179 25.10 -2.54 20.41
CA THR A 179 26.49 -2.39 20.88
C THR A 179 26.53 -2.24 22.40
N GLU A 180 27.69 -2.51 23.00
CA GLU A 180 27.88 -2.38 24.46
C GLU A 180 27.60 -0.95 24.99
N LYS A 181 27.83 0.08 24.17
CA LYS A 181 27.49 1.47 24.52
C LYS A 181 25.98 1.72 24.52
N GLU A 182 25.23 1.08 23.61
CA GLU A 182 23.77 1.20 23.52
C GLU A 182 23.06 0.43 24.64
N LYS A 183 23.56 -0.77 24.99
CA LYS A 183 23.07 -1.53 26.15
C LYS A 183 23.15 -0.71 27.44
N LYS A 184 24.31 -0.08 27.70
CA LYS A 184 24.53 0.81 28.85
C LYS A 184 23.60 2.03 28.89
N ARG A 185 23.10 2.48 27.72
CA ARG A 185 22.21 3.66 27.59
C ARG A 185 20.74 3.30 27.74
N CYS A 186 20.36 2.05 27.46
CA CYS A 186 19.01 1.52 27.61
C CYS A 186 18.74 0.87 28.97
N GLY A 187 19.74 0.74 29.84
CA GLY A 187 19.54 0.24 31.21
C GLY A 187 19.29 -1.27 31.33
N CYS A 188 19.87 -2.06 30.42
CA CYS A 188 19.98 -3.52 30.57
C CYS A 188 21.40 -3.92 30.99
#